data_AF-A0AAW9DCL3-F1
#
_entry.id   AF-A0AAW9DCL3-F1
#
_cell.length_a   1.000
_cell.length_b   1.000
_cell.length_c   1.000
_cell.angle_alpha   90.00
_cell.angle_beta   90.00
_cell.angle_gamma   90.00
#
_symmetry.space_group_name_H-M   'P 1'
#
loop_
_entity.id
_entity.type
_entity.pdbx_description
1 polymer ?
#
loop_
_entity_poly.entity_id
_entity_poly.type
_entity_poly.pdbx_seq_one_letter_code
_entity_poly.pdbx_strand_id
1 'polypeptide(L)' 'MSKIKITPSFKYKIKRRANKAGIDLENLYKVAHINKKDVIRLLNSDFTSKDSIEKITQILGLNSYGKKLNLLNN' A
#
# COMPACT_ATOMS: atom_id res chain seq x y z
N MET A 1 -12.05 9.73 10.64
CA MET A 1 -11.13 8.71 10.07
C MET A 1 -9.70 9.13 10.38
N SER A 2 -8.93 8.28 11.08
CA SER A 2 -7.54 8.60 11.42
C SER A 2 -6.66 8.55 10.16
N LYS A 3 -5.84 9.60 9.96
CA LYS A 3 -4.89 9.69 8.86
C LYS A 3 -3.49 9.33 9.36
N ILE A 4 -2.77 8.53 8.59
CA ILE A 4 -1.42 8.07 8.90
C ILE A 4 -0.45 8.72 7.93
N LYS A 5 0.62 9.32 8.45
CA LYS A 5 1.71 9.87 7.64
C LYS A 5 2.49 8.73 6.98
N ILE A 6 2.60 8.77 5.66
CA ILE A 6 3.40 7.78 4.94
C ILE A 6 4.88 8.12 5.02
N THR A 7 5.68 7.21 5.55
CA THR A 7 7.13 7.37 5.55
C THR A 7 7.72 7.04 4.17
N PRO A 8 8.85 7.66 3.78
CA PRO A 8 9.54 7.30 2.54
C PRO A 8 9.92 5.81 2.48
N SER A 9 10.31 5.22 3.61
CA SER A 9 10.64 3.79 3.70
C SER A 9 9.44 2.89 3.48
N PHE A 10 8.25 3.27 3.97
CA PHE A 10 7.02 2.55 3.69
C PHE A 10 6.63 2.65 2.22
N LYS A 11 6.65 3.85 1.63
CA LYS A 11 6.44 4.07 0.18
C LYS A 11 7.36 3.17 -0.66
N TYR A 12 8.64 3.10 -0.32
CA TYR A 12 9.61 2.25 -1.02
C TYR A 12 9.22 0.76 -0.96
N LYS A 13 8.81 0.26 0.21
CA LYS A 13 8.36 -1.14 0.38
C LYS A 13 7.13 -1.45 -0.48
N ILE A 14 6.15 -0.54 -0.51
CA ILE A 14 4.96 -0.69 -1.36
C ILE A 14 5.36 -0.74 -2.83
N LYS A 15 6.16 0.22 -3.30
CA LYS A 15 6.65 0.27 -4.69
C LYS A 15 7.38 -1.01 -5.08
N ARG A 16 8.32 -1.47 -4.25
CA ARG A 16 9.06 -2.72 -4.50
C ARG A 16 8.13 -3.92 -4.61
N ARG A 17 7.09 -4.00 -3.78
CA ARG A 17 6.19 -5.13 -3.75
C ARG A 17 5.17 -5.11 -4.88
N ALA A 18 4.65 -3.93 -5.24
CA ALA A 18 3.79 -3.72 -6.39
C ALA A 18 4.53 -4.11 -7.69
N ASN A 19 5.76 -3.65 -7.86
CA ASN A 19 6.62 -4.03 -9.00
C ASN A 19 6.81 -5.56 -9.07
N LYS A 20 7.09 -6.21 -7.93
CA LYS A 20 7.23 -7.68 -7.88
C LYS A 20 5.93 -8.42 -8.23
N ALA A 21 4.78 -7.81 -7.98
CA ALA A 21 3.47 -8.37 -8.31
C ALA A 21 2.99 -8.00 -9.73
N GLY A 22 3.78 -7.23 -10.49
CA GLY A 22 3.36 -6.72 -11.81
C GLY A 22 2.24 -5.68 -11.73
N ILE A 23 2.03 -5.06 -10.56
CA ILE A 23 0.98 -4.05 -10.36
C ILE A 23 1.57 -2.68 -10.61
N ASP A 24 1.02 -1.98 -11.60
CA ASP A 24 1.28 -0.57 -11.81
C ASP A 24 0.72 0.26 -10.65
N LEU A 25 1.58 1.06 -10.05
CA LEU A 25 1.25 1.93 -8.92
C LEU A 25 0.12 2.91 -9.25
N GLU A 26 0.02 3.38 -10.50
CA GLU A 26 -1.06 4.28 -10.90
C GLU A 26 -2.42 3.57 -10.97
N ASN A 27 -2.41 2.25 -11.22
CA ASN A 27 -3.60 1.41 -11.26
C ASN A 27 -3.91 0.72 -9.93
N LEU A 28 -3.07 0.93 -8.90
CA LEU A 28 -3.24 0.34 -7.57
C LEU A 28 -4.61 0.67 -6.96
N TYR A 29 -5.19 1.83 -7.27
CA TYR A 29 -6.51 2.22 -6.76
C TYR A 29 -7.63 1.30 -7.27
N LYS A 30 -7.50 0.76 -8.48
CA LYS A 30 -8.47 -0.18 -9.07
C LYS A 30 -8.36 -1.52 -8.38
N VAL A 31 -7.13 -2.05 -8.27
CA VAL A 31 -6.85 -3.35 -7.66
C VAL A 31 -7.22 -3.34 -6.16
N ALA A 32 -6.92 -2.23 -5.47
CA ALA A 32 -7.20 -2.07 -4.05
C ALA A 32 -8.59 -1.57 -3.71
N HIS A 33 -9.43 -1.27 -4.70
CA HIS A 33 -10.76 -0.72 -4.48
C HIS A 33 -10.73 0.45 -3.48
N ILE A 34 -9.79 1.37 -3.71
CA ILE A 34 -9.60 2.60 -2.93
C ILE A 34 -9.71 3.83 -3.82
N ASN A 35 -9.78 5.00 -3.20
CA ASN A 35 -9.81 6.24 -3.94
C ASN A 35 -8.44 6.53 -4.57
N LYS A 36 -8.43 6.95 -5.85
CA LYS A 36 -7.21 7.38 -6.55
C LYS A 36 -6.43 8.45 -5.75
N LYS A 37 -7.14 9.33 -5.03
CA LYS A 37 -6.52 10.35 -4.15
C LYS A 37 -5.64 9.74 -3.06
N ASP A 38 -6.00 8.59 -2.50
CA ASP A 38 -5.24 7.95 -1.43
C ASP A 38 -3.97 7.25 -1.96
N VAL A 39 -4.00 6.79 -3.22
CA VAL A 39 -2.78 6.35 -3.93
C VAL A 39 -1.86 7.53 -4.21
N ILE A 40 -2.37 8.66 -4.70
CA ILE A 40 -1.56 9.87 -4.92
C ILE A 40 -0.88 10.32 -3.62
N ARG A 41 -1.62 10.35 -2.50
CA ARG A 41 -1.07 10.65 -1.17
C ARG A 41 0.04 9.68 -0.77
N LEU A 42 -0.17 8.37 -0.95
CA LEU A 42 0.86 7.36 -0.71
C LEU A 42 2.12 7.63 -1.54
N LEU A 43 1.96 7.93 -2.83
CA LEU A 43 3.08 8.21 -3.74
C LEU A 43 3.80 9.52 -3.40
N ASN A 44 3.10 10.49 -2.83
CA ASN A 44 3.68 11.76 -2.38
C ASN A 44 4.19 11.70 -0.93
N SER A 45 4.15 10.54 -0.27
CA SER A 45 4.50 10.40 1.15
C SER A 45 3.70 11.35 2.07
N ASP A 46 2.45 11.61 1.69
CA ASP A 46 1.50 12.44 2.42
C ASP A 46 0.67 11.58 3.39
N PHE A 47 -0.23 12.21 4.14
CA PHE A 47 -1.18 11.56 5.01
C PHE A 47 -2.28 10.84 4.22
N THR A 48 -2.48 9.55 4.50
CA THR A 48 -3.55 8.75 3.90
C THR A 48 -4.40 8.04 4.96
N SER A 49 -5.53 7.47 4.59
CA SER A 49 -6.40 6.73 5.52
C SER A 49 -5.78 5.40 5.93
N LYS A 50 -5.97 5.02 7.21
CA LYS A 50 -5.56 3.70 7.72
C LYS A 50 -6.15 2.55 6.88
N ASP A 51 -7.44 2.65 6.54
CA ASP A 51 -8.14 1.67 5.70
C ASP A 51 -7.50 1.49 4.33
N SER A 52 -7.03 2.58 3.70
CA SER A 52 -6.31 2.48 2.42
C SER A 52 -4.97 1.78 2.57
N ILE A 53 -4.24 2.04 3.65
CA ILE A 53 -2.98 1.34 3.94
C ILE A 53 -3.24 -0.15 4.12
N GLU A 54 -4.27 -0.53 4.86
CA GLU A 54 -4.63 -1.93 5.09
C GLU A 54 -4.98 -2.64 3.78
N LYS A 55 -5.85 -2.06 2.95
CA LYS A 55 -6.21 -2.63 1.64
C LYS A 55 -5.00 -2.79 0.72
N ILE A 56 -4.16 -1.75 0.60
CA ILE A 56 -2.95 -1.79 -0.21
C ILE A 56 -1.98 -2.87 0.29
N THR A 57 -1.77 -2.94 1.61
CA THR A 57 -0.81 -3.89 2.18
C THR A 57 -1.30 -5.33 2.04
N GLN A 58 -2.60 -5.60 2.24
CA GLN A 58 -3.21 -6.91 2.03
C GLN A 58 -2.99 -7.44 0.60
N ILE A 59 -3.29 -6.64 -0.42
CA ILE A 59 -3.10 -7.03 -1.84
C ILE A 59 -1.64 -7.34 -2.16
N LEU A 60 -0.73 -6.62 -1.51
CA LEU A 60 0.70 -6.80 -1.70
C LEU A 60 1.29 -7.91 -0.81
N GLY A 61 0.47 -8.59 0.00
CA GLY A 61 0.91 -9.59 0.95
C GLY A 61 1.87 -9.02 1.99
N LEU A 62 1.58 -7.81 2.45
CA LEU A 62 2.29 -7.07 3.49
C LEU A 62 1.35 -6.82 4.68
N ASN A 63 1.92 -6.57 5.86
CA ASN A 63 1.17 -5.99 6.97
C ASN A 63 1.15 -4.44 6.86
N SER A 64 0.40 -3.79 7.75
CA SER A 64 0.28 -2.33 7.83
C SER A 64 1.60 -1.56 8.04
N TYR A 65 2.68 -2.26 8.41
CA TYR A 65 4.05 -1.71 8.54
C TYR A 65 4.93 -1.98 7.31
N GLY A 66 4.38 -2.64 6.28
CA GLY A 66 5.08 -2.99 5.04
C GLY A 66 6.02 -4.18 5.18
N LYS A 67 5.90 -4.98 6.25
CA LYS A 67 6.60 -6.26 6.37
C LYS A 67 5.82 -7.34 5.62
N LYS A 68 6.51 -8.26 4.95
CA LYS A 68 5.89 -9.38 4.25
C LYS A 68 5.11 -10.23 5.25
N LEU A 69 3.87 -10.58 4.91
CA LEU A 69 3.15 -11.63 5.64
C LEU A 69 3.79 -12.97 5.25
N ASN A 70 4.41 -13.64 6.22
CA ASN A 70 4.69 -15.07 6.09
C ASN A 70 3.35 -15.77 6.31
N LEU A 71 2.53 -15.83 5.26
CA LEU A 71 1.53 -16.89 5.17
C LEU A 71 2.35 -18.17 5.05
N LEU A 72 2.54 -18.86 6.17
CA LEU A 72 2.84 -20.28 6.15
C LEU A 72 1.75 -20.92 5.31
N ASN A 73 2.13 -21.46 4.16
CA ASN A 73 1.24 -22.23 3.32
C ASN A 73 0.77 -23.43 4.16
N ASN A 74 -0.53 -23.49 4.45
CA ASN A 74 -1.22 -24.74 4.76
C ASN A 74 -1.56 -25.43 3.44
#